data_AF-A0A7Z8QGC4-F1
#
_entry.id   AF-A0A7Z8QGC4-F1
#
_cell.length_a   1.000
_cell.length_b   1.000
_cell.length_c   1.000
_cell.angle_alpha   90.00
_cell.angle_beta   90.00
_cell.angle_gamma   90.00
#
_symmetry.space_group_name_H-M   'P 1'
#
loop_
_entity.id
_entity.type
_entity.pdbx_description
1 polymer ?
#
loop_
_entity_poly.entity_id
_entity_poly.type
_entity_poly.pdbx_seq_one_letter_code
_entity_poly.pdbx_strand_id
1 'polypeptide(L)'
;NCLKTDRITKHWDDMLRIAGSLKLGTIQASELIRSLLKSERPSSLARAIIDVGRINKTIYLLNFIDNKDYRRRILTQLNRGEGRHAIARVICHGQRGEIKKRYREGQEDQLGALGLVTNAVVLWNTLYMDAALNHMQDKGTDISQEDMGRLSPLQHSHVNVLGHYSFVLTDLISKGKLRPLNQ
;
A
#
# COMPACT_ATOMS: atom_id res chain seq x y z
N ASN A 1 -19.32 -11.29 24.53
CA ASN A 1 -18.40 -10.13 24.68
C ASN A 1 -19.16 -8.86 24.31
N CYS A 2 -19.86 -8.26 25.28
CA CYS A 2 -20.66 -7.07 25.05
C CYS A 2 -19.85 -5.80 25.31
N LEU A 3 -20.18 -4.74 24.58
CA LEU A 3 -19.60 -3.42 24.73
C LEU A 3 -19.97 -2.84 26.10
N LYS A 4 -18.99 -2.23 26.80
CA LYS A 4 -19.21 -1.64 28.13
C LYS A 4 -19.25 -0.12 28.04
N THR A 5 -20.43 0.42 27.75
CA THR A 5 -20.68 1.87 27.61
C THR A 5 -20.26 2.65 28.84
N ASP A 6 -20.45 2.10 30.05
CA ASP A 6 -20.10 2.80 31.30
C ASP A 6 -18.61 3.14 31.40
N ARG A 7 -17.74 2.30 30.83
CA ARG A 7 -16.29 2.55 30.78
C ARG A 7 -15.95 3.70 29.86
N ILE A 8 -16.66 3.79 28.74
CA ILE A 8 -16.49 4.86 27.76
C ILE A 8 -16.90 6.18 28.39
N THR A 9 -18.09 6.24 29.01
CA THR A 9 -18.57 7.44 29.68
C THR A 9 -17.65 7.87 30.82
N LYS A 10 -17.20 6.94 31.66
CA LYS A 10 -16.32 7.24 32.80
C LYS A 10 -14.97 7.86 32.39
N HIS A 11 -14.45 7.48 31.22
CA HIS A 11 -13.14 7.91 30.73
C HIS A 11 -13.23 8.86 29.53
N TRP A 12 -14.41 9.42 29.23
CA TRP A 12 -14.64 10.24 28.06
C TRP A 12 -13.71 11.45 28.00
N ASP A 13 -13.62 12.20 29.11
CA ASP A 13 -12.76 13.37 29.20
C ASP A 13 -11.27 13.02 29.05
N ASP A 14 -10.83 11.90 29.61
CA ASP A 14 -9.45 11.45 29.51
C ASP A 14 -9.10 11.07 28.06
N MET A 15 -10.03 10.42 27.35
CA MET A 15 -9.86 10.11 25.93
C MET A 15 -9.81 11.37 25.08
N LEU A 16 -10.63 12.38 25.37
CA LEU A 16 -10.58 13.68 24.69
C LEU A 16 -9.27 14.41 24.97
N ARG A 17 -8.77 14.40 26.21
CA ARG A 17 -7.45 14.97 26.56
C ARG A 17 -6.33 14.28 25.79
N ILE A 18 -6.35 12.95 25.71
CA ILE A 18 -5.37 12.19 24.90
C ILE A 18 -5.45 12.59 23.42
N ALA A 19 -6.66 12.66 22.87
CA ALA A 19 -6.85 13.06 21.48
C ALA A 19 -6.35 14.48 21.21
N GLY A 20 -6.60 15.41 22.14
CA GLY A 20 -6.08 16.77 22.11
C GLY A 20 -4.56 16.81 22.17
N SER A 21 -3.95 16.08 23.11
CA SER A 21 -2.49 16.01 23.25
C SER A 21 -1.81 15.43 22.01
N LEU A 22 -2.38 14.38 21.41
CA LEU A 22 -1.88 13.83 20.14
C LEU A 22 -2.02 14.84 19.00
N LYS A 23 -3.18 15.50 18.89
CA LYS A 23 -3.45 16.49 17.83
C LYS A 23 -2.54 17.71 17.93
N LEU A 24 -2.21 18.14 19.15
CA LEU A 24 -1.31 19.27 19.42
C LEU A 24 0.17 18.86 19.44
N GLY A 25 0.49 17.58 19.28
CA GLY A 25 1.86 17.07 19.29
C GLY A 25 2.56 17.16 20.64
N THR A 26 1.82 17.31 21.74
CA THR A 26 2.40 17.39 23.09
C THR A 26 2.89 16.03 23.60
N ILE A 27 2.40 14.94 23.02
CA ILE A 27 2.86 13.58 23.27
C ILE A 27 2.95 12.80 21.96
N GLN A 28 3.96 11.92 21.84
CA GLN A 28 4.05 10.99 20.72
C GLN A 28 3.11 9.79 20.91
N ALA A 29 2.52 9.32 19.82
CA ALA A 29 1.66 8.13 19.84
C ALA A 29 2.40 6.88 20.37
N SER A 30 3.69 6.74 20.08
CA SER A 30 4.54 5.65 20.55
C SER A 30 4.66 5.61 22.08
N GLU A 31 4.86 6.78 22.71
CA GLU A 31 4.95 6.93 24.16
C GLU A 31 3.60 6.66 24.83
N LEU A 32 2.52 7.18 24.24
CA LEU A 32 1.16 6.93 24.71
C LEU A 32 0.83 5.43 24.71
N ILE A 33 1.12 4.72 23.62
CA ILE A 33 0.87 3.28 23.52
C ILE A 33 1.68 2.53 24.59
N ARG A 34 2.95 2.87 24.75
CA ARG A 34 3.83 2.26 25.78
C ARG A 34 3.28 2.49 27.19
N SER A 35 2.72 3.66 27.46
CA SER A 35 2.09 3.99 28.75
C SER A 35 0.79 3.22 28.97
N LEU A 36 -0.10 3.19 27.97
CA LEU A 36 -1.41 2.53 28.05
C LEU A 36 -1.30 1.00 28.15
N LEU A 37 -0.25 0.41 27.58
CA LEU A 37 0.01 -1.03 27.52
C LEU A 37 1.22 -1.45 28.37
N LYS A 38 1.58 -0.66 29.39
CA LYS A 38 2.76 -0.90 30.24
C LYS A 38 2.72 -2.25 30.99
N SER A 39 1.54 -2.79 31.25
CA SER A 39 1.34 -4.06 31.97
C SER A 39 0.56 -5.08 31.15
N GLU A 40 0.63 -6.36 31.53
CA GLU A 40 -0.11 -7.45 30.87
C GLU A 40 -1.63 -7.21 30.80
N ARG A 41 -2.16 -6.37 31.71
CA ARG A 41 -3.57 -5.98 31.73
C ARG A 41 -3.70 -4.53 31.29
N PRO A 42 -4.38 -4.24 30.16
CA PRO A 42 -4.60 -2.88 29.72
C PRO A 42 -5.24 -2.04 30.83
N SER A 43 -4.80 -0.77 30.96
CA SER A 43 -5.38 0.18 31.92
C SER A 43 -6.89 0.37 31.69
N SER A 44 -7.61 0.92 32.67
CA SER A 44 -9.05 1.18 32.51
C SER A 44 -9.34 2.13 31.34
N LEU A 45 -8.49 3.14 31.16
CA LEU A 45 -8.51 4.06 30.02
C LEU A 45 -8.20 3.33 28.70
N ALA A 46 -7.18 2.47 28.67
CA ALA A 46 -6.87 1.67 27.48
C ALA A 46 -8.05 0.77 27.08
N ARG A 47 -8.75 0.17 28.06
CA ARG A 47 -9.96 -0.62 27.80
C ARG A 47 -11.10 0.23 27.26
N ALA A 48 -11.30 1.45 27.78
CA ALA A 48 -12.30 2.37 27.26
C ALA A 48 -12.02 2.75 25.79
N ILE A 49 -10.75 3.04 25.46
CA ILE A 49 -10.31 3.30 24.08
C ILE A 49 -10.57 2.09 23.18
N ILE A 50 -10.26 0.88 23.64
CA ILE A 50 -10.54 -0.37 22.90
C ILE A 50 -12.05 -0.53 22.67
N ASP A 51 -12.88 -0.26 23.68
CA ASP A 51 -14.34 -0.37 23.56
C ASP A 51 -14.91 0.67 22.56
N VAL A 52 -14.40 1.90 22.53
CA VAL A 52 -14.73 2.88 21.47
C VAL A 52 -14.26 2.37 20.10
N GLY A 53 -13.05 1.83 20.01
CA GLY A 53 -12.51 1.26 18.78
C GLY A 53 -13.35 0.11 18.23
N ARG A 54 -14.00 -0.68 19.10
CA ARG A 54 -14.94 -1.73 18.69
C ARG A 54 -16.19 -1.15 18.03
N ILE A 55 -16.73 -0.03 18.50
CA ILE A 55 -17.87 0.65 17.83
C ILE A 55 -17.50 0.99 16.40
N ASN A 56 -16.36 1.67 16.22
CA ASN A 56 -15.87 2.05 14.89
C ASN A 56 -15.62 0.83 14.01
N LYS A 57 -15.05 -0.25 14.56
CA LYS A 57 -14.84 -1.51 13.84
C LYS A 57 -16.17 -2.14 13.42
N THR A 58 -17.18 -2.13 14.28
CA THR A 58 -18.51 -2.66 13.94
C THR A 58 -19.17 -1.85 12.85
N ILE A 59 -19.17 -0.52 12.94
CA ILE A 59 -19.70 0.37 11.87
C ILE A 59 -18.96 0.10 10.55
N TYR A 60 -17.62 0.03 10.59
CA TYR A 60 -16.81 -0.30 9.42
C TYR A 60 -17.21 -1.65 8.80
N LEU A 61 -17.35 -2.71 9.61
CA LEU A 61 -17.70 -4.04 9.12
C LEU A 61 -19.10 -4.10 8.53
N LEU A 62 -20.08 -3.44 9.17
CA LEU A 62 -21.44 -3.35 8.65
C LEU A 62 -21.46 -2.66 7.28
N ASN A 63 -20.79 -1.50 7.17
CA ASN A 63 -20.64 -0.79 5.90
C ASN A 63 -19.90 -1.64 4.85
N PHE A 64 -18.86 -2.38 5.26
CA PHE A 64 -18.09 -3.23 4.35
C PHE A 64 -18.91 -4.40 3.80
N ILE A 65 -19.84 -4.95 4.58
CA ILE A 65 -20.71 -6.05 4.14
C ILE A 65 -21.84 -5.51 3.25
N ASP A 66 -22.52 -4.46 3.69
CA ASP A 66 -23.73 -3.93 3.07
C ASP A 66 -23.44 -3.13 1.78
N ASN A 67 -22.43 -2.26 1.81
CA ASN A 67 -22.15 -1.35 0.71
C ASN A 67 -21.05 -1.88 -0.22
N LYS A 68 -21.47 -2.30 -1.43
CA LYS A 68 -20.56 -2.82 -2.47
C LYS A 68 -19.51 -1.80 -2.93
N ASP A 69 -19.89 -0.55 -3.13
CA ASP A 69 -18.97 0.48 -3.63
C ASP A 69 -17.94 0.88 -2.57
N TYR A 70 -18.36 0.94 -1.31
CA TYR A 70 -17.47 1.13 -0.16
C TYR A 70 -16.43 0.00 -0.08
N ARG A 71 -16.88 -1.25 -0.16
CA ARG A 71 -16.01 -2.43 -0.20
C ARG A 71 -15.06 -2.40 -1.39
N ARG A 72 -15.56 -2.08 -2.59
CA ARG A 72 -14.74 -2.01 -3.82
C ARG A 72 -13.63 -0.96 -3.66
N ARG A 73 -13.95 0.24 -3.15
CA ARG A 73 -12.97 1.30 -2.90
C ARG A 73 -11.85 0.84 -1.95
N ILE A 74 -12.20 0.14 -0.87
CA ILE A 74 -11.23 -0.40 0.08
C ILE A 74 -10.33 -1.44 -0.59
N LEU A 75 -10.93 -2.39 -1.30
CA LEU A 75 -10.17 -3.43 -2.01
C LEU A 75 -9.28 -2.86 -3.10
N THR A 76 -9.68 -1.80 -3.80
CA THR A 76 -8.83 -1.11 -4.78
C THR A 76 -7.56 -0.57 -4.12
N GLN A 77 -7.66 0.06 -2.94
CA GLN A 77 -6.46 0.53 -2.22
C GLN A 77 -5.59 -0.62 -1.72
N LEU A 78 -6.21 -1.67 -1.18
CA LEU A 78 -5.49 -2.85 -0.72
C LEU A 78 -4.73 -3.52 -1.88
N ASN A 79 -5.41 -3.72 -3.02
CA ASN A 79 -4.83 -4.33 -4.21
C ASN A 79 -3.68 -3.50 -4.79
N ARG A 80 -3.67 -2.16 -4.64
CA ARG A 80 -2.52 -1.33 -5.02
C ARG A 80 -1.31 -1.63 -4.15
N GLY A 81 -1.51 -1.72 -2.83
CA GLY A 81 -0.45 -2.11 -1.90
C GLY A 81 0.09 -3.51 -2.18
N GLU A 82 -0.82 -4.49 -2.27
CA GLU A 82 -0.46 -5.88 -2.57
C GLU A 82 0.22 -6.05 -3.93
N GLY A 83 -0.25 -5.36 -4.96
CA GLY A 83 0.36 -5.37 -6.28
C GLY A 83 1.78 -4.78 -6.27
N ARG A 84 2.00 -3.65 -5.56
CA ARG A 84 3.34 -3.09 -5.37
C ARG A 84 4.26 -4.07 -4.63
N HIS A 85 3.75 -4.72 -3.58
CA HIS A 85 4.50 -5.73 -2.85
C HIS A 85 4.79 -6.98 -3.70
N ALA A 86 3.87 -7.38 -4.58
CA ALA A 86 4.09 -8.49 -5.51
C ALA A 86 5.25 -8.19 -6.46
N ILE A 87 5.27 -6.99 -7.08
CA ILE A 87 6.40 -6.57 -7.93
C ILE A 87 7.70 -6.56 -7.13
N ALA A 88 7.71 -5.95 -5.94
CA ALA A 88 8.89 -5.87 -5.10
C ALA A 88 9.44 -7.27 -4.74
N ARG A 89 8.56 -8.24 -4.46
CA ARG A 89 8.96 -9.65 -4.22
C ARG A 89 9.56 -10.30 -5.47
N VAL A 90 9.02 -10.02 -6.66
CA VAL A 90 9.57 -10.53 -7.91
C VAL A 90 10.95 -9.94 -8.17
N ILE A 91 11.13 -8.62 -7.99
CA ILE A 91 12.44 -7.96 -8.15
C ILE A 91 13.44 -8.51 -7.13
N CYS A 92 13.05 -8.59 -5.87
CA CYS A 92 13.83 -9.17 -4.78
C CYS A 92 13.71 -10.71 -4.78
N HIS A 93 13.90 -11.37 -5.92
CA HIS A 93 13.71 -12.82 -6.04
C HIS A 93 14.65 -13.65 -5.13
N GLY A 94 15.79 -13.10 -4.70
CA GLY A 94 16.71 -13.75 -3.76
C GLY A 94 16.10 -13.89 -2.35
N GLN A 95 16.30 -15.04 -1.71
CA GLN A 95 15.82 -15.32 -0.34
C GLN A 95 14.29 -15.15 -0.15
N ARG A 96 13.49 -15.44 -1.18
CA ARG A 96 12.01 -15.28 -1.17
C ARG A 96 11.53 -13.83 -0.98
N GLY A 97 12.34 -12.82 -1.32
CA GLY A 97 11.99 -11.42 -1.08
C GLY A 97 12.20 -10.96 0.36
N GLU A 98 12.88 -11.78 1.18
CA GLU A 98 13.21 -11.42 2.55
C GLU A 98 14.56 -10.68 2.61
N ILE A 99 14.55 -9.50 3.23
CA ILE A 99 15.77 -8.72 3.47
C ILE A 99 16.43 -9.21 4.75
N LYS A 100 17.44 -10.07 4.63
CA LYS A 100 18.23 -10.58 5.77
C LYS A 100 19.57 -9.85 5.84
N LYS A 101 19.56 -8.65 6.42
CA LYS A 101 20.79 -7.94 6.83
C LYS A 101 20.77 -7.69 8.32
N ARG A 102 21.94 -7.82 8.96
CA ARG A 102 22.10 -7.70 10.43
C ARG A 102 22.05 -6.25 10.92
N TYR A 103 22.32 -5.28 10.04
CA TYR A 103 22.39 -3.85 10.36
C TYR A 103 21.28 -3.06 9.65
N ARG A 104 20.76 -2.04 10.34
CA ARG A 104 19.65 -1.20 9.87
C ARG A 104 19.99 -0.41 8.62
N GLU A 105 21.18 0.20 8.57
CA GLU A 105 21.64 0.99 7.41
C GLU A 105 21.71 0.13 6.13
N GLY A 106 22.26 -1.09 6.23
CA GLY A 106 22.27 -2.04 5.11
C GLY A 106 20.88 -2.59 4.72
N GLN A 107 19.87 -2.50 5.58
CA GLN A 107 18.47 -2.79 5.23
C GLN A 107 17.85 -1.58 4.51
N GLU A 108 18.14 -0.36 4.96
CA GLU A 108 17.65 0.89 4.38
C GLU A 108 18.16 1.08 2.94
N ASP A 109 19.44 0.80 2.67
CA ASP A 109 20.00 0.85 1.30
C ASP A 109 19.33 -0.15 0.35
N GLN A 110 19.13 -1.38 0.81
CA GLN A 110 18.45 -2.42 0.02
C GLN A 110 16.98 -2.06 -0.24
N LEU A 111 16.29 -1.52 0.75
CA LEU A 111 14.91 -1.02 0.60
C LEU A 111 14.83 0.17 -0.36
N GLY A 112 15.81 1.08 -0.29
CA GLY A 112 15.90 2.24 -1.18
C GLY A 112 16.09 1.81 -2.63
N ALA A 113 17.08 0.95 -2.90
CA ALA A 113 17.34 0.40 -4.22
C ALA A 113 16.14 -0.41 -4.76
N LEU A 114 15.54 -1.27 -3.93
CA LEU A 114 14.34 -2.03 -4.29
C LEU A 114 13.17 -1.10 -4.62
N GLY A 115 12.98 -0.05 -3.84
CA GLY A 115 11.97 0.99 -4.09
C GLY A 115 12.17 1.69 -5.42
N LEU A 116 13.42 2.05 -5.75
CA LEU A 116 13.78 2.68 -7.02
C LEU A 116 13.46 1.77 -8.21
N VAL A 117 13.93 0.52 -8.19
CA VAL A 117 13.69 -0.44 -9.28
C VAL A 117 12.20 -0.75 -9.41
N THR A 118 11.48 -0.91 -8.30
CA THR A 118 10.02 -1.12 -8.31
C THR A 118 9.31 0.06 -8.96
N ASN A 119 9.67 1.30 -8.60
CA ASN A 119 9.09 2.49 -9.22
C ASN A 119 9.43 2.58 -10.72
N ALA A 120 10.64 2.22 -11.13
CA ALA A 120 11.05 2.21 -12.53
C ALA A 120 10.23 1.20 -13.36
N VAL A 121 9.97 0.00 -12.83
CA VAL A 121 9.11 -0.99 -13.47
C VAL A 121 7.67 -0.47 -13.60
N VAL A 122 7.12 0.14 -12.55
CA VAL A 122 5.77 0.72 -12.59
C VAL A 122 5.67 1.86 -13.61
N LEU A 123 6.69 2.71 -13.69
CA LEU A 123 6.76 3.77 -14.71
C LEU A 123 6.82 3.17 -16.12
N TRP A 124 7.69 2.17 -16.32
CA TRP A 124 7.78 1.45 -17.60
C TRP A 124 6.43 0.87 -18.01
N ASN A 125 5.75 0.16 -17.12
CA ASN A 125 4.42 -0.38 -17.37
C ASN A 125 3.42 0.71 -17.74
N THR A 126 3.44 1.84 -17.04
CA THR A 126 2.54 2.96 -17.32
C THR A 126 2.76 3.52 -18.72
N LEU A 127 4.01 3.73 -19.13
CA LEU A 127 4.36 4.22 -20.47
C LEU A 127 3.95 3.24 -21.58
N TYR A 128 4.19 1.94 -21.39
CA TYR A 128 3.81 0.94 -22.39
C TYR A 128 2.31 0.69 -22.44
N MET A 129 1.60 0.82 -21.32
CA MET A 129 0.14 0.77 -21.30
C MET A 129 -0.46 1.94 -22.08
N ASP A 130 0.07 3.16 -21.89
CA ASP A 130 -0.35 4.33 -22.68
C ASP A 130 -0.07 4.14 -24.18
N ALA A 131 1.14 3.66 -24.54
CA ALA A 131 1.47 3.34 -25.92
C ALA A 131 0.56 2.26 -26.53
N ALA A 132 0.18 1.25 -25.74
CA ALA A 132 -0.76 0.21 -26.18
C ALA A 132 -2.18 0.76 -26.38
N LEU A 133 -2.65 1.65 -25.50
CA LEU A 133 -3.94 2.32 -25.65
C LEU A 133 -3.98 3.19 -26.92
N ASN A 134 -2.94 3.99 -27.15
CA ASN A 134 -2.82 4.82 -28.36
C ASN A 134 -2.85 3.95 -29.62
N HIS A 135 -2.09 2.85 -29.65
CA HIS A 135 -2.08 1.90 -30.77
C HIS A 135 -3.45 1.24 -31.01
N MET A 136 -4.20 0.93 -29.95
CA MET A 136 -5.55 0.38 -30.08
C MET A 136 -6.55 1.40 -30.63
N GLN A 137 -6.44 2.66 -30.21
CA GLN A 137 -7.23 3.77 -30.74
C GLN A 137 -6.93 4.04 -32.21
N ASP A 138 -5.65 4.04 -32.60
CA ASP A 138 -5.21 4.22 -34.00
C ASP A 138 -5.76 3.12 -34.92
N LYS A 139 -6.00 1.92 -34.38
CA LYS A 139 -6.64 0.79 -35.08
C LYS A 139 -8.18 0.87 -35.12
N GLY A 140 -8.77 1.92 -34.55
CA GLY A 140 -10.23 2.12 -34.51
C GLY A 140 -10.94 1.32 -33.41
N THR A 141 -10.22 0.87 -32.38
CA THR A 141 -10.87 0.21 -31.23
C THR A 141 -11.47 1.26 -30.31
N ASP A 142 -12.78 1.16 -30.02
CA ASP A 142 -13.41 2.01 -29.01
C ASP A 142 -13.01 1.55 -27.60
N ILE A 143 -12.50 2.48 -26.80
CA ILE A 143 -12.01 2.22 -25.44
C ILE A 143 -12.84 3.02 -24.45
N SER A 144 -13.63 2.32 -23.64
CA SER A 144 -14.40 2.95 -22.56
C SER A 144 -13.49 3.59 -21.51
N GLN A 145 -13.82 4.82 -21.12
CA GLN A 145 -13.15 5.52 -20.01
C GLN A 145 -13.26 4.77 -18.69
N GLU A 146 -14.35 4.01 -18.49
CA GLU A 146 -14.51 3.18 -17.29
C GLU A 146 -13.45 2.06 -17.23
N ASP A 147 -13.11 1.46 -18.37
CA ASP A 147 -12.12 0.40 -18.44
C ASP A 147 -10.69 0.94 -18.33
N MET A 148 -10.41 2.12 -18.89
CA MET A 148 -9.16 2.85 -18.62
C MET A 148 -8.95 3.09 -17.13
N GLY A 149 -10.01 3.47 -16.40
CA GLY A 149 -9.96 3.68 -14.96
C GLY A 149 -9.70 2.42 -14.12
N ARG A 150 -9.84 1.23 -14.71
CA ARG A 150 -9.59 -0.07 -14.06
C ARG A 150 -8.17 -0.59 -14.28
N LEU A 151 -7.40 0.03 -15.17
CA LEU A 151 -6.03 -0.37 -15.48
C LEU A 151 -5.11 -0.23 -14.26
N SER A 152 -4.18 -1.16 -14.13
CA SER A 152 -3.17 -1.16 -13.06
C SER A 152 -1.78 -1.40 -13.66
N PRO A 153 -0.83 -0.47 -13.48
CA PRO A 153 0.56 -0.63 -13.95
C PRO A 153 1.37 -1.59 -13.07
N LEU A 154 0.73 -2.35 -12.19
CA LEU A 154 1.39 -3.23 -11.23
C LEU A 154 1.61 -4.67 -11.75
N GLN A 155 1.43 -4.89 -13.06
CA GLN A 155 1.69 -6.17 -13.70
C GLN A 155 3.18 -6.48 -13.76
N HIS A 156 3.55 -7.75 -13.62
CA HIS A 156 4.97 -8.14 -13.55
C HIS A 156 5.31 -9.43 -14.30
N SER A 157 4.35 -10.08 -14.96
CA SER A 157 4.60 -11.35 -15.66
C SER A 157 5.60 -11.22 -16.82
N HIS A 158 5.71 -10.02 -17.40
CA HIS A 158 6.65 -9.70 -18.48
C HIS A 158 8.04 -9.26 -18.00
N VAL A 159 8.22 -9.08 -16.69
CA VAL A 159 9.48 -8.61 -16.11
C VAL A 159 10.38 -9.81 -15.84
N ASN A 160 11.39 -10.00 -16.68
CA ASN A 160 12.40 -11.01 -16.43
C ASN A 160 13.46 -10.48 -15.46
N VAL A 161 13.53 -11.10 -14.28
CA VAL A 161 14.47 -10.76 -13.20
C VAL A 161 15.64 -11.75 -13.09
N LEU A 162 15.64 -12.80 -13.92
CA LEU A 162 16.66 -13.85 -13.92
C LEU A 162 17.48 -13.82 -15.22
N GLY A 163 18.75 -14.20 -15.11
CA GLY A 163 19.66 -14.34 -16.24
C GLY A 163 20.57 -13.13 -16.44
N HIS A 164 21.03 -12.96 -17.67
CA HIS A 164 22.03 -11.94 -18.03
C HIS A 164 21.35 -10.69 -18.59
N TYR A 165 21.72 -9.54 -18.04
CA TYR A 165 21.28 -8.24 -18.55
C TYR A 165 22.30 -7.69 -19.53
N SER A 166 21.85 -7.33 -20.73
CA SER A 166 22.62 -6.49 -21.64
C SER A 166 22.10 -5.07 -21.56
N PHE A 167 23.02 -4.13 -21.29
CA PHE A 167 22.72 -2.70 -21.22
C PHE A 167 23.02 -1.96 -22.52
N VAL A 168 23.26 -2.70 -23.61
CA VAL A 168 23.44 -2.10 -24.94
C VAL A 168 22.10 -1.51 -25.37
N LEU A 169 22.02 -0.19 -25.42
CA LEU A 169 20.86 0.54 -25.89
C LEU A 169 20.87 0.55 -27.42
N THR A 170 19.74 0.21 -28.04
CA THR A 170 19.55 0.43 -29.47
C THR A 170 19.41 1.93 -29.74
N ASP A 171 19.81 2.39 -30.93
CA ASP A 171 19.71 3.81 -31.31
C ASP A 171 18.31 4.40 -31.13
N LEU A 172 17.28 3.57 -31.30
CA LEU A 172 15.89 3.96 -31.07
C LEU A 172 15.64 4.33 -29.60
N ILE A 173 16.07 3.47 -28.67
CA ILE A 173 15.89 3.69 -27.23
C ILE A 173 16.79 4.84 -26.76
N SER A 174 18.02 4.94 -27.28
CA SER A 174 18.92 6.05 -26.99
C SER A 174 18.33 7.42 -27.38
N LYS A 175 17.46 7.45 -28.40
CA LYS A 175 16.70 8.64 -28.82
C LYS A 175 15.38 8.83 -28.06
N GLY A 176 15.13 8.04 -27.01
CA GLY A 176 13.92 8.13 -26.18
C GLY A 176 12.69 7.44 -26.77
N LYS A 177 12.80 6.64 -27.84
CA LYS A 177 11.67 5.89 -28.39
C LYS A 177 11.42 4.61 -27.60
N LEU A 178 10.14 4.21 -27.53
CA LEU A 178 9.73 2.94 -26.94
C LEU A 178 10.10 1.77 -27.86
N ARG A 179 10.25 0.59 -27.28
CA ARG A 179 10.35 -0.66 -28.04
C ARG A 179 9.01 -0.92 -28.74
N PRO A 180 9.01 -1.51 -29.95
CA PRO A 180 7.78 -1.92 -30.60
C PRO A 180 6.97 -2.87 -29.71
N LEU A 181 5.64 -2.74 -29.77
CA LEU A 181 4.74 -3.70 -29.14
C LEU A 181 4.86 -5.05 -29.86
N ASN A 182 4.79 -6.14 -29.10
CA ASN A 182 4.70 -7.48 -29.68
C ASN A 182 3.37 -7.59 -30.43
N GLN A 183 3.43 -8.02 -31.70
CA GLN A 183 2.25 -8.24 -32.54
C GLN A 183 1.80 -9.70 -32.47
#